data_AF-A0A3M1FM02-F1
#
_entry.id   AF-A0A3M1FM02-F1
#
_cell.length_a   1.000
_cell.length_b   1.000
_cell.length_c   1.000
_cell.angle_alpha   90.00
_cell.angle_beta   90.00
_cell.angle_gamma   90.00
#
_symmetry.space_group_name_H-M   'P 1'
#
loop_
_entity.id
_entity.type
_entity.pdbx_description
1 polymer ?
#
loop_
_entity_poly.entity_id
_entity_poly.type
_entity_poly.pdbx_seq_one_letter_code
_entity_poly.pdbx_strand_id
1 'polypeptide(L)'
;MQSIALSYPGGYRLSTRSNNLPERLRSLSGLDVLRATLIIAALTGVAKLGVLVKDLVVARYFGLSTDLDAFYMALAIPLFLVNVLGGPYSSVFVPAYIRQKDEHGVEGAARLLGHTLAKAIRLLLLVATGLAVLSPWLLPVLARGFSRPQIDLTQTLLLILAPVI
;
A
#
# COMPACT_ATOMS: atom_id res chain seq x y z
N MET A 1 -44.03 33.03 -23.73
CA MET A 1 -42.64 33.26 -24.20
C MET A 1 -41.89 31.93 -24.05
N GLN A 2 -42.17 31.01 -24.96
CA GLN A 2 -41.21 30.43 -25.93
C GLN A 2 -40.02 29.70 -25.30
N SER A 3 -40.25 28.41 -25.01
CA SER A 3 -39.22 27.40 -24.77
C SER A 3 -38.53 27.09 -26.08
N ILE A 4 -37.23 27.37 -26.17
CA ILE A 4 -36.37 27.04 -27.31
C ILE A 4 -36.01 25.56 -27.19
N ALA A 5 -36.73 24.72 -27.91
CA ALA A 5 -36.40 23.31 -28.09
C ALA A 5 -35.29 23.19 -29.14
N LEU A 6 -34.04 23.04 -28.67
CA LEU A 6 -32.92 22.66 -29.53
C LEU A 6 -33.08 21.17 -29.89
N SER A 7 -33.58 20.92 -31.10
CA SER A 7 -33.71 19.60 -31.71
C SER A 7 -32.33 19.14 -32.20
N TYR A 8 -31.69 18.26 -31.43
CA TYR A 8 -30.46 17.58 -31.85
C TYR A 8 -30.80 16.34 -32.71
N PRO A 9 -30.11 16.12 -33.85
CA PRO A 9 -30.36 14.96 -34.70
C PRO A 9 -29.64 13.74 -34.12
N GLY A 10 -30.38 12.98 -33.30
CA GLY A 10 -29.91 11.75 -32.70
C GLY A 10 -30.85 11.41 -31.57
N GLY A 11 -31.75 10.45 -31.79
CA GLY A 11 -32.92 10.10 -30.97
C GLY A 11 -32.64 9.60 -29.54
N TYR A 12 -31.62 10.12 -28.88
CA TYR A 12 -31.41 10.00 -27.46
C TYR A 12 -32.49 10.81 -26.74
N ARG A 13 -33.60 10.14 -26.43
CA ARG A 13 -34.48 10.58 -25.35
C ARG A 13 -33.60 10.63 -24.10
N LEU A 14 -33.24 11.82 -23.65
CA LEU A 14 -32.77 12.02 -22.29
C LEU A 14 -33.94 11.61 -21.40
N SER A 15 -33.96 10.34 -20.99
CA SER A 15 -34.75 9.96 -19.84
C SER A 15 -34.22 10.84 -18.72
N THR A 16 -35.09 11.69 -18.20
CA THR A 16 -34.87 12.42 -16.97
C THR A 16 -34.46 11.39 -15.93
N ARG A 17 -33.14 11.25 -15.72
CA ARG A 17 -32.55 10.28 -14.81
C ARG A 17 -33.11 10.58 -13.44
N SER A 18 -34.08 9.76 -13.04
CA SER A 18 -34.80 9.85 -11.78
C SER A 18 -33.81 10.08 -10.65
N ASN A 19 -34.14 11.08 -9.85
CA ASN A 19 -33.48 11.55 -8.64
C ASN A 19 -33.48 10.49 -7.52
N ASN A 20 -33.01 9.29 -7.81
CA ASN A 20 -32.95 8.16 -6.89
C ASN A 20 -31.50 7.99 -6.42
N LEU A 21 -30.91 9.08 -5.91
CA LEU A 21 -29.69 8.95 -5.11
C LEU A 21 -30.04 8.05 -3.92
N PRO A 22 -29.36 6.91 -3.71
CA PRO A 22 -29.66 6.03 -2.59
C PRO A 22 -29.61 6.81 -1.28
N GLU A 23 -30.62 6.65 -0.40
CA GLU A 23 -30.77 7.40 0.85
C GLU A 23 -29.53 7.36 1.75
N ARG A 24 -28.70 6.33 1.62
CA ARG A 24 -27.39 6.19 2.27
C ARG A 24 -26.41 7.32 1.96
N LEU A 25 -26.52 7.97 0.80
CA LEU A 25 -25.70 9.14 0.43
C LEU A 25 -26.25 10.44 1.02
N ARG A 26 -27.49 10.47 1.49
CA ARG A 26 -28.09 11.63 2.20
C ARG A 26 -27.82 11.62 3.70
N SER A 27 -27.44 10.48 4.27
CA SER A 27 -27.27 10.29 5.72
C SER A 27 -25.82 10.32 6.21
N LEU A 28 -24.83 10.55 5.34
CA LEU A 28 -23.46 10.83 5.82
C LEU A 28 -23.44 12.25 6.38
N SER A 29 -23.91 12.38 7.61
CA SER A 29 -23.80 13.63 8.34
C SER A 29 -22.31 14.00 8.42
N GLY A 30 -21.97 15.28 8.34
CA GLY A 30 -20.57 15.71 8.50
C GLY A 30 -19.96 15.22 9.82
N LEU A 31 -20.79 14.94 10.82
CA LEU A 31 -20.44 14.33 12.09
C LEU A 31 -19.96 12.88 11.96
N ASP A 32 -20.54 12.06 11.09
CA ASP A 32 -20.11 10.66 10.88
C ASP A 32 -18.74 10.59 10.22
N VAL A 33 -18.50 11.45 9.22
CA VAL A 33 -17.19 11.57 8.56
C VAL A 33 -16.15 12.09 9.55
N LEU A 34 -16.48 13.15 10.31
CA LEU A 34 -15.59 13.70 11.34
C LEU A 34 -15.24 12.64 12.40
N ARG A 35 -16.23 11.86 12.86
CA ARG A 35 -16.01 10.77 13.82
C ARG A 35 -15.09 9.70 13.26
N ALA A 36 -15.30 9.26 12.02
CA ALA A 36 -14.44 8.28 11.36
C ALA A 36 -13.01 8.79 11.19
N THR A 37 -12.83 10.04 10.74
CA THR A 37 -11.51 10.66 10.60
C THR A 37 -10.78 10.77 11.95
N LEU A 38 -11.48 11.16 13.02
CA LEU A 38 -10.89 11.25 14.37
C LEU A 38 -10.44 9.89 14.89
N ILE A 39 -11.22 8.84 14.66
CA ILE A 39 -10.85 7.47 15.05
C ILE A 39 -9.59 7.03 14.29
N ILE A 40 -9.56 7.20 12.97
CA ILE A 40 -8.39 6.84 12.15
C ILE A 40 -7.15 7.64 12.57
N ALA A 41 -7.31 8.95 12.83
CA ALA A 41 -6.23 9.81 13.29
C ALA A 41 -5.69 9.36 14.66
N ALA A 42 -6.58 9.02 15.60
CA ALA A 42 -6.18 8.52 16.91
C ALA A 42 -5.43 7.17 16.81
N LEU A 43 -5.96 6.21 16.02
CA LEU A 43 -5.30 4.93 15.79
C LEU A 43 -3.91 5.11 15.14
N THR A 44 -3.82 6.02 14.16
CA THR A 44 -2.55 6.35 13.50
C THR A 44 -1.57 6.99 14.47
N GLY A 45 -2.05 7.88 15.35
CA GLY A 45 -1.26 8.51 16.40
C GLY A 45 -0.67 7.46 17.35
N VAL A 46 -1.48 6.52 17.82
CA VAL A 46 -1.02 5.40 18.68
C VAL A 46 0.04 4.55 17.97
N ALA A 47 -0.18 4.20 16.70
CA ALA A 47 0.81 3.46 15.91
C ALA A 47 2.13 4.24 15.78
N LYS A 48 2.08 5.55 15.52
CA LYS A 48 3.26 6.41 15.44
C LYS A 48 4.01 6.50 16.77
N LEU A 49 3.31 6.58 17.89
CA LEU A 49 3.95 6.55 19.22
C LEU A 49 4.71 5.25 19.44
N GLY A 50 4.15 4.10 19.04
CA GLY A 50 4.85 2.82 19.10
C GLY A 50 6.14 2.81 18.27
N VAL A 51 6.10 3.37 17.05
CA VAL A 51 7.30 3.52 16.20
C VAL A 51 8.34 4.43 16.86
N LEU A 52 7.92 5.56 17.43
CA LEU A 52 8.82 6.48 18.13
C LEU A 52 9.48 5.83 19.34
N VAL A 53 8.71 5.08 20.13
CA VAL A 53 9.26 4.34 21.28
C VAL A 53 10.27 3.31 20.82
N LYS A 54 9.97 2.54 19.76
CA LYS A 54 10.92 1.62 19.13
C LYS A 54 12.21 2.35 18.72
N ASP A 55 12.10 3.49 18.06
CA ASP A 55 13.26 4.27 17.60
C ASP A 55 14.09 4.82 18.77
N LEU A 56 13.45 5.28 19.84
CA LEU A 56 14.13 5.75 21.06
C LEU A 56 14.87 4.62 21.79
N VAL A 57 14.23 3.44 21.89
CA VAL A 57 14.84 2.25 22.49
C VAL A 57 16.06 1.85 21.67
N VAL A 58 15.92 1.72 20.35
CA VAL A 58 17.03 1.35 19.46
C VAL A 58 18.17 2.38 19.55
N ALA A 59 17.87 3.68 19.50
CA ALA A 59 18.87 4.74 19.63
C ALA A 59 19.61 4.68 20.98
N ARG A 60 18.91 4.34 22.08
CA ARG A 60 19.52 4.23 23.41
C ARG A 60 20.44 3.01 23.55
N TYR A 61 20.06 1.87 22.98
CA TYR A 61 20.85 0.63 23.09
C TYR A 61 22.00 0.57 22.10
N PHE A 62 21.82 1.08 20.88
CA PHE A 62 22.80 0.93 19.81
C PHE A 62 23.61 2.22 19.52
N GLY A 63 23.10 3.42 19.85
CA GLY A 63 23.83 4.68 19.63
C GLY A 63 24.33 4.86 18.18
N LEU A 64 25.56 5.37 18.00
CA LEU A 64 26.25 5.48 16.70
C LEU A 64 26.98 4.16 16.33
N SER A 65 26.30 3.02 16.48
CA SER A 65 26.89 1.73 16.13
C SER A 65 26.84 1.49 14.63
N THR A 66 27.96 1.04 14.08
CA THR A 66 28.07 0.59 12.70
C THR A 66 27.17 -0.60 12.39
N ASP A 67 26.82 -1.40 13.40
CA ASP A 67 25.91 -2.54 13.25
C ASP A 67 24.46 -2.08 13.07
N LEU A 68 24.11 -0.93 13.67
CA LEU A 68 22.79 -0.32 13.53
C LEU A 68 22.60 0.23 12.12
N ASP A 69 23.62 0.88 11.57
CA ASP A 69 23.61 1.37 10.19
C ASP A 69 23.45 0.19 9.21
N ALA A 70 24.16 -0.91 9.47
CA ALA A 70 24.04 -2.14 8.70
C ALA A 70 22.63 -2.74 8.75
N PHE A 71 22.01 -2.77 9.93
CA PHE A 71 20.64 -3.23 10.14
C PHE A 71 19.60 -2.35 9.46
N TYR A 72 19.68 -1.03 9.63
CA TYR A 72 18.72 -0.11 9.00
C TYR A 72 18.84 -0.13 7.48
N MET A 73 20.05 -0.25 6.94
CA MET A 73 20.23 -0.42 5.50
C MET A 73 19.63 -1.74 5.00
N ALA A 74 19.85 -2.85 5.72
CA ALA A 74 19.27 -4.14 5.41
C ALA A 74 17.73 -4.12 5.48
N LEU A 75 17.14 -3.36 6.41
CA LEU A 75 15.70 -3.23 6.56
C LEU A 75 15.06 -2.26 5.56
N ALA A 76 15.77 -1.19 5.18
CA ALA A 76 15.25 -0.17 4.28
C ALA A 76 14.94 -0.73 2.88
N ILE A 77 15.78 -1.64 2.36
CA ILE A 77 15.63 -2.18 1.00
C ILE A 77 14.32 -2.99 0.86
N PRO A 78 14.02 -3.99 1.71
CA PRO A 78 12.73 -4.68 1.70
C PRO A 78 11.54 -3.74 1.88
N LEU A 79 11.60 -2.84 2.85
CA LEU A 79 10.49 -1.92 3.14
C LEU A 79 10.22 -0.97 1.98
N PHE A 80 11.26 -0.51 1.29
CA PHE A 80 11.11 0.27 0.08
C PHE A 80 10.37 -0.50 -1.01
N LEU A 81 10.77 -1.76 -1.26
CA LEU A 81 10.13 -2.62 -2.27
C LEU A 81 8.65 -2.86 -1.94
N VAL A 82 8.32 -3.20 -0.70
CA VAL A 82 6.93 -3.40 -0.27
C VAL A 82 6.10 -2.13 -0.45
N ASN A 83 6.63 -0.97 -0.12
CA ASN A 83 5.91 0.30 -0.28
C ASN A 83 5.69 0.66 -1.76
N VAL A 84 6.68 0.46 -2.62
CA VAL A 84 6.57 0.76 -4.06
C VAL A 84 5.62 -0.22 -4.76
N LEU A 85 5.68 -1.50 -4.41
CA LEU A 85 4.85 -2.54 -5.05
C LEU A 85 3.43 -2.59 -4.48
N GLY A 86 3.30 -2.45 -3.16
CA GLY A 86 2.02 -2.56 -2.45
C GLY A 86 1.26 -1.25 -2.30
N GLY A 87 1.94 -0.10 -2.24
CA GLY A 87 1.31 1.21 -2.01
C GLY A 87 0.21 1.55 -3.02
N PRO A 88 0.47 1.48 -4.33
CA PRO A 88 -0.54 1.74 -5.36
C PRO A 88 -1.62 0.66 -5.47
N TYR A 89 -1.40 -0.53 -4.90
CA TYR A 89 -2.28 -1.67 -5.10
C TYR A 89 -3.70 -1.41 -4.57
N SER A 90 -3.83 -0.84 -3.36
CA SER A 90 -5.14 -0.59 -2.74
C SER A 90 -6.02 0.40 -3.50
N SER A 91 -5.43 1.41 -4.16
CA SER A 91 -6.20 2.43 -4.89
C SER A 91 -6.83 1.88 -6.18
N VAL A 92 -6.21 0.88 -6.79
CA VAL A 92 -6.70 0.22 -8.01
C VAL A 92 -7.56 -1.00 -7.66
N PHE A 93 -7.19 -1.75 -6.62
CA PHE A 93 -7.84 -3.00 -6.25
C PHE A 93 -9.24 -2.76 -5.65
N VAL A 94 -9.41 -1.80 -4.75
CA VAL A 94 -10.69 -1.59 -4.06
C VAL A 94 -11.83 -1.25 -5.04
N PRO A 95 -11.67 -0.30 -5.98
CA PRO A 95 -12.71 -0.02 -6.98
C PRO A 95 -12.98 -1.20 -7.92
N ALA A 96 -11.94 -1.95 -8.31
CA ALA A 96 -12.08 -3.13 -9.17
C ALA A 96 -12.84 -4.27 -8.45
N TYR A 97 -12.58 -4.47 -7.16
CA TYR A 97 -13.27 -5.43 -6.31
C TYR A 97 -14.75 -5.07 -6.16
N ILE A 98 -15.07 -3.79 -5.89
CA ILE A 98 -16.46 -3.33 -5.77
C ILE A 98 -17.21 -3.56 -7.09
N ARG A 99 -16.61 -3.21 -8.23
CA ARG A 99 -17.21 -3.45 -9.55
C ARG A 99 -17.49 -4.93 -9.81
N GLN A 100 -16.53 -5.80 -9.53
CA GLN A 100 -16.73 -7.24 -9.67
C GLN A 100 -17.79 -7.79 -8.74
N LYS A 101 -17.90 -7.25 -7.51
CA LYS A 101 -18.94 -7.61 -6.56
C LYS A 101 -20.33 -7.19 -7.06
N ASP A 102 -20.45 -6.01 -7.65
CA ASP A 102 -21.72 -5.48 -8.13
C ASP A 102 -22.20 -6.21 -9.41
N GLU A 103 -21.28 -6.55 -10.31
CA GLU A 103 -21.61 -7.21 -11.60
C GLU A 103 -21.79 -8.73 -11.47
N HIS A 104 -20.97 -9.40 -10.64
CA HIS A 104 -20.85 -10.87 -10.61
C HIS A 104 -21.07 -11.46 -9.21
N GLY A 105 -21.59 -10.65 -8.28
CA GLY A 105 -21.83 -11.06 -6.90
C GLY A 105 -20.54 -11.37 -6.12
N VAL A 106 -20.73 -12.00 -4.96
CA VAL A 106 -19.62 -12.31 -4.03
C VAL A 106 -18.63 -13.29 -4.65
N GLU A 107 -19.09 -14.24 -5.48
CA GLU A 107 -18.23 -15.23 -6.12
C GLU A 107 -17.28 -14.62 -7.17
N GLY A 108 -17.77 -13.67 -7.98
CA GLY A 108 -16.92 -12.96 -8.94
C GLY A 108 -15.83 -12.15 -8.26
N ALA A 109 -16.19 -11.44 -7.18
CA ALA A 109 -15.24 -10.69 -6.37
C ALA A 109 -14.21 -11.60 -5.68
N ALA A 110 -14.63 -12.76 -5.15
CA ALA A 110 -13.75 -13.75 -4.54
C ALA A 110 -12.77 -14.35 -5.55
N ARG A 111 -13.21 -14.63 -6.78
CA ARG A 111 -12.33 -15.09 -7.88
C ARG A 111 -11.29 -14.03 -8.25
N LEU A 112 -11.70 -12.76 -8.38
CA LEU A 112 -10.77 -11.66 -8.62
C LEU A 112 -9.73 -11.55 -7.49
N LEU A 113 -10.19 -11.58 -6.24
CA LEU A 113 -9.33 -11.54 -5.05
C LEU A 113 -8.31 -12.68 -5.08
N GLY A 114 -8.76 -13.92 -5.25
CA GLY A 114 -7.88 -15.10 -5.29
C GLY A 114 -6.82 -15.03 -6.39
N HIS A 115 -7.22 -14.67 -7.62
CA HIS A 115 -6.27 -14.50 -8.72
C HIS A 115 -5.26 -13.37 -8.48
N THR A 116 -5.71 -12.27 -7.89
CA THR A 116 -4.85 -11.11 -7.66
C THR A 116 -3.88 -11.37 -6.51
N LEU A 117 -4.32 -12.00 -5.41
CA LEU A 117 -3.43 -12.46 -4.34
C LEU A 117 -2.40 -13.46 -4.86
N ALA A 118 -2.81 -14.46 -5.65
CA ALA A 118 -1.88 -15.43 -6.21
C ALA A 118 -0.84 -14.78 -7.14
N LYS A 119 -1.19 -13.71 -7.86
CA LYS A 119 -0.24 -12.91 -8.64
C LYS A 119 0.67 -12.07 -7.75
N ALA A 120 0.13 -11.42 -6.71
CA ALA A 120 0.89 -10.62 -5.76
C ALA A 120 1.92 -11.48 -5.03
N ILE A 121 1.53 -12.62 -4.47
CA ILE A 121 2.44 -13.55 -3.78
C ILE A 121 3.56 -14.02 -4.71
N ARG A 122 3.23 -14.40 -5.97
CA ARG A 122 4.24 -14.78 -6.95
C ARG A 122 5.22 -13.64 -7.28
N LEU A 123 4.72 -12.42 -7.40
CA LEU A 123 5.55 -11.24 -7.62
C LEU A 123 6.46 -10.98 -6.42
N LEU A 124 5.93 -11.00 -5.19
CA LEU A 124 6.69 -10.79 -3.96
C LEU A 124 7.77 -11.86 -3.78
N LEU A 125 7.45 -13.13 -4.00
CA LEU A 125 8.43 -14.23 -3.98
C LEU A 125 9.55 -14.05 -5.02
N LEU A 126 9.19 -13.61 -6.24
CA LEU A 126 10.16 -13.35 -7.30
C LEU A 126 11.08 -12.17 -6.94
N VAL A 127 10.52 -11.11 -6.36
CA VAL A 127 11.28 -9.94 -5.89
C VAL A 127 12.19 -10.32 -4.71
N ALA A 128 11.69 -11.06 -3.72
CA ALA A 128 12.48 -11.53 -2.58
C ALA A 128 13.64 -12.43 -3.02
N THR A 129 13.37 -13.38 -3.92
CA THR A 129 14.39 -14.29 -4.47
C THR A 129 15.40 -13.52 -5.32
N GLY A 130 14.93 -12.61 -6.18
CA GLY A 130 15.79 -11.74 -6.98
C GLY A 130 16.70 -10.89 -6.09
N LEU A 131 16.16 -10.30 -5.02
CA LEU A 131 16.93 -9.54 -4.07
C LEU A 131 17.99 -10.37 -3.35
N ALA A 132 17.64 -11.59 -2.92
CA ALA A 132 18.59 -12.51 -2.29
C ALA A 132 19.78 -12.83 -3.22
N VAL A 133 19.48 -13.14 -4.48
CA VAL A 133 20.50 -13.45 -5.50
C VAL A 133 21.33 -12.22 -5.87
N LEU A 134 20.71 -11.04 -6.01
CA LEU A 134 21.40 -9.81 -6.40
C LEU A 134 22.13 -9.10 -5.25
N SER A 135 21.83 -9.45 -3.99
CA SER A 135 22.39 -8.83 -2.80
C SER A 135 23.93 -8.63 -2.80
N PRO A 136 24.79 -9.61 -3.19
CA PRO A 136 26.24 -9.42 -3.14
C PRO A 136 26.77 -8.37 -4.12
N TRP A 137 26.05 -8.10 -5.22
CA TRP A 137 26.43 -7.07 -6.19
C TRP A 137 25.74 -5.73 -5.90
N LEU A 138 24.53 -5.78 -5.35
CA LEU A 138 23.72 -4.60 -5.05
C LEU A 138 24.27 -3.83 -3.83
N LEU A 139 24.61 -4.55 -2.76
CA LEU A 139 25.02 -3.92 -1.49
C LEU A 139 26.32 -3.12 -1.59
N PRO A 140 27.39 -3.56 -2.27
CA PRO A 140 28.59 -2.73 -2.44
C PRO A 140 28.33 -1.43 -3.22
N VAL A 141 27.29 -1.40 -4.05
CA VAL A 141 26.91 -0.21 -4.81
C VAL A 141 26.04 0.74 -3.98
N LEU A 142 25.09 0.21 -3.21
CA LEU A 142 24.21 1.00 -2.34
C LEU A 142 24.92 1.49 -1.07
N ALA A 143 25.85 0.69 -0.55
CA ALA A 143 26.56 0.88 0.70
C ALA A 143 28.03 1.23 0.49
N ARG A 144 28.37 2.09 -0.49
CA ARG A 144 29.77 2.45 -0.80
C ARG A 144 30.55 3.07 0.37
N GLY A 145 29.84 3.58 1.38
CA GLY A 145 30.44 4.12 2.61
C GLY A 145 30.68 3.08 3.71
N PHE A 146 30.26 1.82 3.52
CA PHE A 146 30.36 0.79 4.55
C PHE A 146 31.69 0.04 4.45
N SER A 147 32.22 -0.36 5.60
CA SER A 147 33.37 -1.26 5.65
C SER A 147 32.99 -2.67 5.18
N ARG A 148 33.97 -3.49 4.77
CA ARG A 148 33.69 -4.87 4.33
C ARG A 148 32.89 -5.69 5.36
N PRO A 149 33.25 -5.69 6.67
CA PRO A 149 32.46 -6.38 7.68
C PRO A 149 31.02 -5.88 7.82
N GLN A 150 30.79 -4.57 7.63
CA GLN A 150 29.43 -4.00 7.65
C GLN A 150 28.61 -4.48 6.46
N ILE A 151 29.21 -4.55 5.27
CA ILE A 151 28.54 -5.07 4.06
C ILE A 151 28.14 -6.54 4.26
N ASP A 152 29.05 -7.36 4.81
CA ASP A 152 28.78 -8.78 5.09
C ASP A 152 27.64 -8.95 6.11
N LEU A 153 27.62 -8.09 7.15
CA LEU A 153 26.54 -8.05 8.14
C LEU A 153 25.22 -7.62 7.51
N THR A 154 25.21 -6.55 6.72
CA THR A 154 24.03 -6.07 5.98
C THR A 154 23.49 -7.16 5.07
N GLN A 155 24.35 -7.92 4.38
CA GLN A 155 23.93 -9.02 3.51
C GLN A 155 23.24 -10.13 4.30
N THR A 156 23.82 -10.54 5.42
CA THR A 156 23.24 -11.56 6.29
C THR A 156 21.87 -11.12 6.82
N LEU A 157 21.78 -9.88 7.32
CA LEU A 157 20.53 -9.31 7.83
C LEU A 157 19.49 -9.15 6.72
N LEU A 158 19.89 -8.76 5.52
CA LEU A 158 19.00 -8.62 4.37
C LEU A 158 18.37 -9.97 3.99
N LEU A 159 19.15 -11.06 4.02
CA LEU A 159 18.65 -12.41 3.73
C LEU A 159 17.69 -12.91 4.83
N ILE A 160 17.97 -12.59 6.09
CA ILE A 160 17.06 -12.89 7.22
C ILE A 160 15.75 -12.09 7.09
N LEU A 161 15.84 -10.85 6.60
CA LEU A 161 14.69 -9.95 6.40
C LEU A 161 13.98 -10.17 5.05
N ALA A 162 14.51 -11.00 4.15
CA ALA A 162 13.89 -11.28 2.86
C ALA A 162 12.40 -11.70 2.94
N PRO A 163 11.94 -12.46 3.97
CA PRO A 163 10.53 -12.82 4.13
C PRO A 163 9.60 -11.65 4.48
N VAL A 164 10.12 -10.44 4.76
CA VAL A 164 9.30 -9.23 5.00
C VAL A 164 8.64 -8.74 3.71
N ILE A 165 9.19 -9.11 2.54
CA ILE A 165 8.67 -8.78 1.21
C ILE A 165 7.50 -9.69 0.89
#